data_AF-A0AAD5SBX4-F1
#
_entry.id   AF-A0AAD5SBX4-F1
#
_cell.length_a   1.000
_cell.length_b   1.000
_cell.length_c   1.000
_cell.angle_alpha   90.00
_cell.angle_beta   90.00
_cell.angle_gamma   90.00
#
_symmetry.space_group_name_H-M   'P 1'
#
loop_
_entity.id
_entity.type
_entity.pdbx_description
1 polymer ?
#
loop_
_entity_poly.entity_id
_entity_poly.type
_entity_poly.pdbx_seq_one_letter_code
_entity_poly.pdbx_strand_id
1 'polypeptide(L)'
;MTEPAKRRPRITILNAHQCEETKLWTDISGNLNVLETVRQRTEADVHLFSRKCERYCRKSLKTEVKPRKFAKIAKHYDSCAQGLIDEERIETHIREQLSVLMALRTATENGKEPVNTRKRRRGEESASPAQPIGTIKIKAIKKEAECPPVLLEPGTPVIVKPQDKEWLLALVKRYDCVKNKESIRYEVEDAVDDDDGQPKKRYIFPTKMVFPLPQQVTESTELQPGSEALALYPNTTCFYNCHVVLPPSKNPFRKGTAYIVKFQDDGDLERSVDDNMVLRVPRIWKLTRHVNV
;
A
#
# COMPACT_ATOMS: atom_id res chain seq x y z
N MET A 1 -61.72 6.54 1.43
CA MET A 1 -60.83 7.31 2.33
C MET A 1 -59.60 6.46 2.54
N THR A 2 -58.53 6.72 1.80
CA THR A 2 -57.31 5.89 1.77
C THR A 2 -56.22 6.65 2.50
N GLU A 3 -55.77 6.12 3.63
CA GLU A 3 -54.70 6.69 4.47
C GLU A 3 -53.39 6.79 3.68
N PRO A 4 -52.66 7.94 3.74
CA PRO A 4 -51.33 8.02 3.17
C PRO A 4 -50.29 7.43 4.14
N ALA A 5 -49.56 6.43 3.67
CA ALA A 5 -48.46 5.79 4.37
C ALA A 5 -47.40 6.82 4.84
N LYS A 6 -47.18 6.88 6.17
CA LYS A 6 -46.11 7.65 6.82
C LYS A 6 -44.75 7.19 6.30
N ARG A 7 -44.19 7.93 5.33
CA ARG A 7 -42.77 7.83 4.95
C ARG A 7 -41.93 8.31 6.13
N ARG A 8 -41.19 7.40 6.77
CA ARG A 8 -40.17 7.77 7.77
C ARG A 8 -39.07 8.60 7.09
N PRO A 9 -38.52 9.63 7.76
CA PRO A 9 -37.53 10.50 7.16
C PRO A 9 -36.20 9.76 6.93
N ARG A 10 -35.75 9.74 5.67
CA ARG A 10 -34.50 9.15 5.17
C ARG A 10 -33.24 9.64 5.90
N ILE A 11 -33.33 10.80 6.58
CA ILE A 11 -32.24 11.43 7.34
C ILE A 11 -31.90 10.66 8.63
N THR A 12 -32.90 10.05 9.29
CA THR A 12 -32.67 9.30 10.54
C THR A 12 -31.87 8.02 10.31
N ILE A 13 -31.97 7.43 9.12
CA ILE A 13 -31.29 6.18 8.74
C ILE A 13 -29.80 6.44 8.44
N LEU A 14 -29.48 7.54 7.76
CA LEU A 14 -28.09 7.96 7.49
C LEU A 14 -27.30 8.24 8.79
N ASN A 15 -27.93 8.93 9.75
CA ASN A 15 -27.31 9.21 11.04
C ASN A 15 -27.13 7.95 11.90
N ALA A 16 -28.02 6.96 11.76
CA ALA A 16 -27.90 5.67 12.45
C ALA A 16 -26.74 4.84 11.89
N HIS A 17 -26.60 4.74 10.56
CA HIS A 17 -25.47 4.04 9.94
C HIS A 17 -24.12 4.69 10.22
N GLN A 18 -24.04 6.02 10.24
CA GLN A 18 -22.82 6.72 10.66
C GLN A 18 -22.47 6.45 12.13
N CYS A 19 -23.47 6.31 13.02
CA CYS A 19 -23.29 5.96 14.42
C CYS A 19 -22.84 4.49 14.60
N GLU A 20 -23.35 3.57 13.78
CA GLU A 20 -22.93 2.16 13.77
C GLU A 20 -21.51 1.99 13.20
N GLU A 21 -21.18 2.70 12.11
CA GLU A 21 -19.84 2.70 11.51
C GLU A 21 -18.78 3.23 12.49
N THR A 22 -19.08 4.32 13.21
CA THR A 22 -18.16 4.91 14.19
C THR A 22 -17.96 4.02 15.42
N LYS A 23 -19.01 3.34 15.90
CA LYS A 23 -18.88 2.33 16.97
C LYS A 23 -18.04 1.15 16.51
N LEU A 24 -18.34 0.59 15.33
CA LEU A 24 -17.60 -0.53 14.77
C LEU A 24 -16.12 -0.16 14.54
N TRP A 25 -15.84 1.05 14.10
CA TRP A 25 -14.48 1.56 13.96
C TRP A 25 -13.73 1.68 15.30
N THR A 26 -14.44 2.13 16.34
CA THR A 26 -13.87 2.21 17.70
C THR A 26 -13.54 0.81 18.23
N ASP A 27 -14.43 -0.16 18.02
CA ASP A 27 -14.22 -1.55 18.39
C ASP A 27 -13.05 -2.18 17.62
N ILE A 28 -12.95 -1.95 16.31
CA ILE A 28 -11.81 -2.40 15.49
C ILE A 28 -10.51 -1.80 16.01
N SER A 29 -10.50 -0.51 16.31
CA SER A 29 -9.31 0.18 16.84
C SER A 29 -8.89 -0.39 18.20
N GLY A 30 -9.87 -0.70 19.07
CA GLY A 30 -9.64 -1.39 20.33
C GLY A 30 -9.05 -2.79 20.14
N ASN A 31 -9.63 -3.58 19.23
CA ASN A 31 -9.16 -4.93 18.92
C ASN A 31 -7.76 -4.93 18.30
N LEU A 32 -7.42 -3.95 17.45
CA LEU A 32 -6.07 -3.78 16.91
C LEU A 32 -5.04 -3.48 18.01
N ASN A 33 -5.41 -2.67 19.01
CA ASN A 33 -4.54 -2.42 20.16
C ASN A 33 -4.37 -3.70 21.00
N VAL A 34 -5.46 -4.46 21.22
CA VAL A 34 -5.38 -5.76 21.90
C VAL A 34 -4.47 -6.72 21.12
N LEU A 35 -4.61 -6.80 19.79
CA LEU A 35 -3.74 -7.62 18.93
C LEU A 35 -2.27 -7.24 19.10
N GLU A 36 -1.96 -5.94 19.08
CA GLU A 36 -0.60 -5.44 19.27
C GLU A 36 -0.04 -5.83 20.65
N THR A 37 -0.83 -5.72 21.72
CA THR A 37 -0.40 -6.14 23.05
C THR A 37 -0.18 -7.66 23.16
N VAL A 38 -1.02 -8.47 22.52
CA VAL A 38 -0.83 -9.93 22.47
C VAL A 38 0.43 -10.26 21.68
N ARG A 39 0.64 -9.65 20.52
CA ARG A 39 1.82 -9.83 19.68
C ARG A 39 3.13 -9.49 20.38
N GLN A 40 3.17 -8.38 21.12
CA GLN A 40 4.36 -8.02 21.91
C GLN A 40 4.65 -9.05 23.02
N ARG A 41 3.60 -9.59 23.64
CA ARG A 41 3.74 -10.62 24.67
C ARG A 41 4.24 -11.94 24.09
N THR A 42 3.69 -12.40 22.97
CA THR A 42 4.12 -13.65 22.32
C THR A 42 5.55 -13.55 21.81
N GLU A 43 5.93 -12.42 21.21
CA GLU A 43 7.30 -12.16 20.76
C GLU A 43 8.28 -12.22 21.94
N ALA A 44 7.94 -11.60 23.07
CA ALA A 44 8.74 -11.69 24.29
C ALA A 44 8.87 -13.14 24.81
N ASP A 45 7.78 -13.92 24.79
CA ASP A 45 7.79 -15.33 25.19
C ASP A 45 8.64 -16.19 24.24
N VAL A 46 8.56 -15.96 22.93
CA VAL A 46 9.38 -16.64 21.90
C VAL A 46 10.85 -16.29 22.06
N HIS A 47 11.20 -15.03 22.30
CA HIS A 47 12.57 -14.62 22.59
C HIS A 47 13.10 -15.27 23.87
N LEU A 48 12.29 -15.32 24.93
CA LEU A 48 12.66 -15.97 26.17
C LEU A 48 12.85 -17.47 25.99
N PHE A 49 11.98 -18.12 25.20
CA PHE A 49 12.08 -19.53 24.84
C PHE A 49 13.35 -19.81 24.04
N SER A 50 13.59 -19.05 22.96
CA SER A 50 14.78 -19.18 22.10
C SER A 50 16.07 -19.03 22.91
N ARG A 51 16.16 -18.00 23.76
CA ARG A 51 17.31 -17.77 24.64
C ARG A 51 17.50 -18.88 25.67
N LYS A 52 16.42 -19.50 26.16
CA LYS A 52 16.49 -20.65 27.06
C LYS A 52 16.98 -21.89 26.30
N CYS A 53 16.39 -22.20 25.14
CA CYS A 53 16.79 -23.30 24.27
C CYS A 53 18.26 -23.22 23.88
N GLU A 54 18.75 -22.05 23.46
CA GLU A 54 20.16 -21.86 23.12
C GLU A 54 21.10 -22.13 24.31
N ARG A 55 20.75 -21.62 25.50
CA ARG A 55 21.49 -21.94 26.74
C ARG A 55 21.48 -23.43 27.06
N TYR A 56 20.40 -24.14 26.75
CA TYR A 56 20.30 -25.57 26.94
C TYR A 56 21.13 -26.34 25.91
N CYS A 57 21.04 -26.01 24.62
CA CYS A 57 21.87 -26.60 23.56
C CYS A 57 23.37 -26.44 23.87
N ARG A 58 23.78 -25.24 24.30
CA ARG A 58 25.18 -24.94 24.65
C ARG A 58 25.69 -25.73 25.86
N LYS A 59 24.81 -26.08 26.82
CA LYS A 59 25.15 -26.85 28.03
C LYS A 59 24.98 -28.36 27.87
N SER A 60 24.06 -28.79 27.01
CA SER A 60 23.71 -30.21 26.78
C SER A 60 24.77 -30.97 25.99
N LEU A 61 25.73 -30.28 25.36
CA LEU A 61 26.91 -30.93 24.77
C LEU A 61 27.77 -31.69 25.80
N LYS A 62 27.55 -31.49 27.12
CA LYS A 62 28.39 -32.06 28.18
C LYS A 62 27.67 -33.00 29.16
N THR A 63 26.34 -33.04 29.23
CA THR A 63 25.57 -33.89 30.16
C THR A 63 24.12 -34.10 29.71
N GLU A 64 23.53 -35.26 30.04
CA GLU A 64 22.12 -35.58 29.79
C GLU A 64 21.14 -34.59 30.46
N VAL A 65 20.07 -34.25 29.75
CA VAL A 65 19.09 -33.25 30.18
C VAL A 65 18.10 -33.88 31.18
N LYS A 66 18.09 -33.38 32.41
CA LYS A 66 17.12 -33.80 33.45
C LYS A 66 15.67 -33.49 33.02
N PRO A 67 14.70 -34.40 33.22
CA PRO A 67 13.32 -34.28 32.76
C PRO A 67 12.57 -33.07 33.34
N ARG A 68 12.90 -32.65 34.56
CA ARG A 68 12.32 -31.43 35.19
C ARG A 68 12.64 -30.14 34.43
N LYS A 69 13.77 -30.09 33.70
CA LYS A 69 14.15 -28.92 32.90
C LYS A 69 13.44 -28.93 31.54
N PHE A 70 13.28 -30.11 30.94
CA PHE A 70 12.49 -30.31 29.72
C PHE A 70 11.02 -29.90 29.93
N ALA A 71 10.41 -30.28 31.06
CA ALA A 71 9.04 -29.86 31.39
C ALA A 71 8.85 -28.34 31.47
N LYS A 72 9.88 -27.58 31.86
CA LYS A 72 9.83 -26.10 31.86
C LYS A 72 9.90 -25.53 30.45
N ILE A 73 10.68 -26.13 29.56
CA ILE A 73 10.80 -25.73 28.15
C ILE A 73 9.49 -26.03 27.42
N ALA A 74 8.91 -27.21 27.64
CA ALA A 74 7.61 -27.59 27.09
C ALA A 74 6.51 -26.58 27.47
N LYS A 75 6.43 -26.17 28.74
CA LYS A 75 5.49 -25.13 29.17
C LYS A 75 5.66 -23.79 28.44
N HIS A 76 6.90 -23.40 28.14
CA HIS A 76 7.15 -22.17 27.37
C HIS A 76 6.75 -22.33 25.90
N TYR A 77 6.97 -23.50 25.32
CA TYR A 77 6.50 -23.82 23.97
C TYR A 77 4.96 -23.78 23.90
N ASP A 78 4.28 -24.41 24.86
CA ASP A 78 2.81 -24.39 24.93
C ASP A 78 2.27 -22.96 25.09
N SER A 79 2.95 -22.13 25.89
CA SER A 79 2.61 -20.71 26.05
C SER A 79 2.78 -19.92 24.74
N CYS A 80 3.86 -20.17 23.99
CA CYS A 80 4.08 -19.53 22.68
C CYS A 80 3.04 -19.99 21.66
N ALA A 81 2.72 -21.29 21.64
CA ALA A 81 1.72 -21.86 20.75
C ALA A 81 0.32 -21.30 21.03
N GLN A 82 -0.06 -21.19 22.31
CA GLN A 82 -1.32 -20.58 22.71
C GLN A 82 -1.40 -19.10 22.31
N GLY A 83 -0.29 -18.38 22.46
CA GLY A 83 -0.19 -16.99 22.02
C GLY A 83 -0.46 -16.79 20.54
N LEU A 84 0.12 -17.65 19.68
CA LEU A 84 -0.12 -17.63 18.23
C LEU A 84 -1.59 -17.91 17.88
N ILE A 85 -2.24 -18.84 18.59
CA ILE A 85 -3.67 -19.14 18.41
C ILE A 85 -4.52 -17.93 18.81
N ASP A 86 -4.17 -17.26 19.90
CA ASP A 86 -4.88 -16.08 20.36
C ASP A 86 -4.73 -14.90 19.39
N GLU A 87 -3.54 -14.70 18.80
CA GLU A 87 -3.33 -13.73 17.72
C GLU A 87 -4.20 -14.03 16.51
N GLU A 88 -4.17 -15.27 16.01
CA GLU A 88 -4.95 -15.69 14.84
C GLU A 88 -6.45 -15.46 15.07
N ARG A 89 -6.96 -15.76 16.27
CA ARG A 89 -8.36 -15.52 16.63
C ARG A 89 -8.72 -14.03 16.61
N ILE A 90 -7.84 -13.15 17.07
CA ILE A 90 -8.09 -11.71 17.08
C ILE A 90 -8.01 -11.16 15.64
N GLU A 91 -7.06 -11.63 14.84
CA GLU A 91 -6.94 -11.26 13.44
C GLU A 91 -8.17 -11.65 12.62
N THR A 92 -8.69 -12.87 12.82
CA THR A 92 -9.92 -13.32 12.12
C THR A 92 -11.11 -12.46 12.53
N HIS A 93 -11.25 -12.15 13.83
CA HIS A 93 -12.31 -11.28 14.33
C HIS A 93 -12.24 -9.86 13.75
N ILE A 94 -11.06 -9.23 13.74
CA ILE A 94 -10.86 -7.90 13.14
C ILE A 94 -11.18 -7.92 11.65
N ARG A 95 -10.79 -8.98 10.94
CA ARG A 95 -11.06 -9.16 9.52
C ARG A 95 -12.56 -9.26 9.23
N GLU A 96 -13.33 -9.95 10.08
CA GLU A 96 -14.79 -10.00 10.00
C GLU A 96 -15.41 -8.63 10.24
N GLN A 97 -14.99 -7.91 11.29
CA GLN A 97 -15.48 -6.57 11.59
C GLN A 97 -15.18 -5.57 10.45
N LEU A 98 -13.97 -5.62 9.88
CA LEU A 98 -13.61 -4.81 8.71
C LEU A 98 -14.45 -5.18 7.48
N SER A 99 -14.77 -6.46 7.29
CA SER A 99 -15.68 -6.89 6.22
C SER A 99 -17.08 -6.31 6.39
N VAL A 100 -17.60 -6.29 7.62
CA VAL A 100 -18.90 -5.66 7.93
C VAL A 100 -18.85 -4.15 7.70
N LEU A 101 -17.79 -3.48 8.15
CA LEU A 101 -17.61 -2.04 7.95
C LEU A 101 -17.53 -1.68 6.46
N MET A 102 -16.80 -2.46 5.66
CA MET A 102 -16.77 -2.31 4.21
C MET A 102 -18.16 -2.50 3.60
N ALA A 103 -18.91 -3.51 4.03
CA ALA A 103 -20.28 -3.74 3.54
C ALA A 103 -21.21 -2.57 3.88
N LEU A 104 -21.18 -2.06 5.11
CA LEU A 104 -21.95 -0.88 5.53
C LEU A 104 -21.61 0.34 4.67
N ARG A 105 -20.31 0.60 4.46
CA ARG A 105 -19.86 1.73 3.64
C ARG A 105 -20.31 1.62 2.19
N THR A 106 -20.20 0.43 1.59
CA THR A 106 -20.68 0.20 0.22
C THR A 106 -22.20 0.33 0.10
N ALA A 107 -22.97 -0.08 1.12
CA ALA A 107 -24.41 0.10 1.15
C ALA A 107 -24.81 1.58 1.29
N THR A 108 -24.08 2.34 2.12
CA THR A 108 -24.26 3.79 2.29
C THR A 108 -23.89 4.57 1.02
N GLU A 109 -22.82 4.18 0.33
CA GLU A 109 -22.33 4.81 -0.90
C GLU A 109 -23.22 4.51 -2.12
N ASN A 110 -23.70 3.27 -2.24
CA ASN A 110 -24.63 2.86 -3.31
C ASN A 110 -26.08 3.40 -3.12
N GLY A 111 -26.36 4.10 -2.01
CA GLY A 111 -27.61 4.83 -1.80
C GLY A 111 -27.74 6.13 -2.61
N LYS A 112 -26.70 6.51 -3.36
CA LYS A 112 -26.71 7.57 -4.39
C LYS A 112 -26.81 6.91 -5.77
N GLU A 113 -28.03 6.78 -6.27
CA GLU A 113 -28.46 6.52 -7.68
C GLU A 113 -27.46 5.78 -8.60
N PRO A 114 -27.74 4.53 -9.01
CA PRO A 114 -27.12 4.00 -10.22
C PRO A 114 -27.74 4.66 -11.46
N VAL A 115 -26.97 5.54 -12.09
CA VAL A 115 -27.26 6.02 -13.44
C VAL A 115 -27.36 4.82 -14.38
N ASN A 116 -28.55 4.69 -14.97
CA ASN A 116 -28.92 3.83 -16.08
C ASN A 116 -27.77 3.53 -17.05
N THR A 117 -27.37 2.25 -17.13
CA THR A 117 -27.10 1.63 -18.43
C THR A 117 -27.85 0.30 -18.53
N ARG A 118 -28.80 0.30 -19.47
CA ARG A 118 -29.69 -0.78 -19.82
C ARG A 118 -28.91 -1.98 -20.36
N LYS A 119 -29.21 -3.19 -19.90
CA LYS A 119 -29.35 -4.35 -20.81
C LYS A 119 -30.36 -5.36 -20.26
N ARG A 120 -31.58 -5.26 -20.80
CA ARG A 120 -32.63 -6.27 -20.72
C ARG A 120 -32.14 -7.59 -21.35
N ARG A 121 -32.38 -8.71 -20.69
CA ARG A 121 -33.11 -9.84 -21.28
C ARG A 121 -33.74 -10.68 -20.17
N ARG A 122 -35.01 -11.00 -20.40
CA ARG A 122 -36.02 -11.64 -19.55
C ARG A 122 -36.10 -13.12 -19.93
N GLY A 123 -36.35 -13.99 -18.94
CA GLY A 123 -36.79 -15.37 -19.11
C GLY A 123 -36.89 -16.09 -17.76
N GLU A 124 -38.14 -16.27 -17.28
CA GLU A 124 -38.60 -17.16 -16.19
C GLU A 124 -38.20 -18.64 -16.51
N GLU A 125 -38.15 -19.65 -15.63
CA GLU A 125 -38.90 -19.96 -14.41
C GLU A 125 -38.24 -21.14 -13.65
N SER A 126 -38.50 -21.20 -12.33
CA SER A 126 -38.75 -22.37 -11.45
C SER A 126 -37.69 -23.44 -11.06
N ALA A 127 -37.73 -23.71 -9.75
CA ALA A 127 -37.49 -24.97 -9.02
C ALA A 127 -36.06 -25.31 -8.49
N SER A 128 -35.95 -25.25 -7.15
CA SER A 128 -35.02 -26.05 -6.29
C SER A 128 -35.32 -27.56 -6.48
N PRO A 129 -34.42 -28.54 -6.19
CA PRO A 129 -33.73 -28.68 -4.90
C PRO A 129 -32.32 -29.38 -4.87
N ALA A 130 -31.65 -29.26 -3.72
CA ALA A 130 -30.70 -30.22 -3.08
C ALA A 130 -29.37 -30.66 -3.77
N GLN A 131 -28.24 -30.36 -3.08
CA GLN A 131 -26.96 -31.09 -2.83
C GLN A 131 -26.63 -32.39 -3.64
N PRO A 132 -25.35 -32.79 -3.90
CA PRO A 132 -24.17 -32.64 -3.02
C PRO A 132 -22.76 -32.47 -3.68
N ILE A 133 -21.77 -32.16 -2.83
CA ILE A 133 -20.35 -32.61 -2.84
C ILE A 133 -19.64 -32.75 -4.20
N GLY A 134 -18.76 -31.78 -4.50
CA GLY A 134 -17.73 -31.88 -5.56
C GLY A 134 -16.36 -31.50 -5.02
N THR A 135 -15.52 -32.49 -4.78
CA THR A 135 -14.11 -32.39 -4.38
C THR A 135 -13.28 -31.71 -5.48
N ILE A 136 -12.83 -30.47 -5.25
CA ILE A 136 -11.82 -29.83 -6.09
C ILE A 136 -10.45 -29.96 -5.43
N LYS A 137 -9.59 -30.74 -6.09
CA LYS A 137 -8.20 -31.00 -5.75
C LYS A 137 -7.41 -29.69 -5.71
N ILE A 138 -6.97 -29.27 -4.52
CA ILE A 138 -5.98 -28.20 -4.36
C ILE A 138 -4.63 -28.78 -4.79
N LYS A 139 -4.18 -28.45 -6.01
CA LYS A 139 -2.78 -28.59 -6.39
C LYS A 139 -2.00 -27.49 -5.68
N ALA A 140 -1.22 -27.89 -4.68
CA ALA A 140 -0.22 -27.07 -4.04
C ALA A 140 0.77 -26.53 -5.09
N ILE A 141 0.84 -25.21 -5.23
CA ILE A 141 1.99 -24.54 -5.82
C ILE A 141 2.66 -23.78 -4.67
N LYS A 142 3.78 -24.35 -4.22
CA LYS A 142 4.83 -23.65 -3.47
C LYS A 142 5.43 -22.56 -4.37
N LYS A 143 5.50 -21.33 -3.86
CA LYS A 143 6.54 -20.31 -4.12
C LYS A 143 6.41 -19.29 -2.99
N GLU A 144 7.22 -19.46 -1.95
CA GLU A 144 8.50 -18.75 -1.76
C GLU A 144 8.31 -17.23 -1.70
N ALA A 145 8.74 -16.70 -0.55
CA ALA A 145 8.65 -15.32 -0.15
C ALA A 145 9.47 -14.42 -1.09
N GLU A 146 8.83 -13.39 -1.61
CA GLU A 146 9.47 -12.15 -2.02
C GLU A 146 8.72 -11.00 -1.33
N CYS A 147 9.49 -9.98 -0.92
CA CYS A 147 9.13 -8.87 -0.06
C CYS A 147 7.71 -8.30 -0.31
N PRO A 148 6.97 -7.85 0.73
CA PRO A 148 5.78 -7.05 0.48
C PRO A 148 6.19 -5.85 -0.39
N PRO A 149 5.47 -5.53 -1.48
CA PRO A 149 5.75 -4.34 -2.27
C PRO A 149 5.75 -3.17 -1.29
N VAL A 150 6.85 -2.41 -1.23
CA VAL A 150 6.99 -1.25 -0.36
C VAL A 150 5.76 -0.36 -0.58
N LEU A 151 4.83 -0.38 0.37
CA LEU A 151 3.62 0.43 0.29
C LEU A 151 4.04 1.86 0.56
N LEU A 152 3.95 2.71 -0.45
CA LEU A 152 4.26 4.13 -0.31
C LEU A 152 3.33 4.77 0.72
N GLU A 153 3.91 5.39 1.74
CA GLU A 153 3.16 6.05 2.80
C GLU A 153 2.49 7.33 2.26
N PRO A 154 1.29 7.69 2.76
CA PRO A 154 0.70 8.99 2.51
C PRO A 154 1.68 10.13 2.84
N GLY A 155 1.83 11.08 1.93
CA GLY A 155 2.79 12.18 2.00
C GLY A 155 4.11 11.90 1.27
N THR A 156 4.36 10.68 0.82
CA THR A 156 5.57 10.37 0.04
C THR A 156 5.55 11.13 -1.29
N PRO A 157 6.62 11.86 -1.64
CA PRO A 157 6.74 12.50 -2.94
C PRO A 157 7.01 11.44 -4.02
N VAL A 158 6.21 11.49 -5.07
CA VAL A 158 6.22 10.54 -6.18
C VAL A 158 6.21 11.27 -7.51
N ILE A 159 6.77 10.64 -8.53
CA ILE A 159 6.62 11.05 -9.92
C ILE A 159 5.56 10.18 -10.57
N VAL A 160 4.64 10.86 -11.26
CA VAL A 160 3.59 10.22 -12.05
C VAL A 160 3.53 10.80 -13.45
N LYS A 161 3.05 10.01 -14.41
CA LYS A 161 2.78 10.49 -15.77
C LYS A 161 1.31 10.28 -16.10
N PRO A 162 0.49 11.35 -16.07
CA PRO A 162 -0.85 11.30 -16.63
C PRO A 162 -0.82 10.95 -18.11
N GLN A 163 -1.92 10.38 -18.61
CA GLN A 163 -2.09 10.16 -20.04
C GLN A 163 -2.00 11.52 -20.75
N ASP A 164 -1.11 11.60 -21.74
CA ASP A 164 -0.87 12.78 -22.59
C ASP A 164 -0.34 14.05 -21.89
N LYS A 165 0.24 13.91 -20.69
CA LYS A 165 0.92 15.00 -19.98
C LYS A 165 2.39 14.69 -19.69
N GLU A 166 3.12 15.73 -19.32
CA GLU A 166 4.47 15.64 -18.78
C GLU A 166 4.49 14.92 -17.43
N TRP A 167 5.68 14.52 -16.99
CA TRP A 167 5.89 13.92 -15.68
C TRP A 167 5.64 14.97 -14.60
N LEU A 168 4.82 14.64 -13.61
CA LEU A 168 4.44 15.57 -12.55
C LEU A 168 4.96 15.09 -11.20
N LEU A 169 5.40 16.05 -10.39
CA LEU A 169 5.61 15.87 -8.96
C LEU A 169 4.26 15.79 -8.26
N ALA A 170 4.01 14.68 -7.59
CA ALA A 170 2.78 14.45 -6.84
C ALA A 170 3.07 13.89 -5.45
N LEU A 171 2.08 13.97 -4.56
CA LEU A 171 2.13 13.43 -3.21
C LEU A 171 1.11 12.31 -3.09
N VAL A 172 1.54 11.16 -2.55
CA VAL A 172 0.62 10.05 -2.25
C VAL A 172 -0.38 10.48 -1.18
N LYS A 173 -1.68 10.28 -1.40
CA LYS A 173 -2.72 10.55 -0.39
C LYS A 173 -3.26 9.27 0.22
N ARG A 174 -3.59 8.31 -0.63
CA ARG A 174 -4.07 6.99 -0.22
C ARG A 174 -3.69 5.96 -1.26
N TYR A 175 -3.79 4.70 -0.86
CA TYR A 175 -3.73 3.57 -1.76
C TYR A 175 -4.98 2.71 -1.58
N ASP A 176 -5.56 2.27 -2.69
CA ASP A 176 -6.70 1.38 -2.73
C ASP A 176 -6.24 0.00 -3.20
N CYS A 177 -6.53 -1.02 -2.38
CA CYS A 177 -6.32 -2.41 -2.74
C CYS A 177 -7.56 -2.92 -3.49
N VAL A 178 -7.45 -3.16 -4.79
CA VAL A 178 -8.56 -3.73 -5.57
C VAL A 178 -8.69 -5.23 -5.26
N LYS A 179 -9.94 -5.74 -5.24
CA LYS A 179 -10.46 -7.04 -4.76
C LYS A 179 -9.63 -8.33 -5.00
N ASN A 180 -8.57 -8.30 -5.81
CA ASN A 180 -7.68 -9.44 -6.09
C ASN A 180 -6.26 -9.35 -5.49
N LYS A 181 -5.96 -8.43 -4.54
CA LYS A 181 -4.64 -8.28 -3.88
C LYS A 181 -3.41 -8.06 -4.79
N GLU A 182 -3.58 -8.11 -6.11
CA GLU A 182 -2.49 -8.06 -7.10
C GLU A 182 -2.38 -6.71 -7.83
N SER A 183 -3.36 -5.81 -7.63
CA SER A 183 -3.34 -4.47 -8.24
C SER A 183 -3.65 -3.41 -7.18
N ILE A 184 -2.58 -2.80 -6.65
CA ILE A 184 -2.65 -1.61 -5.80
C ILE A 184 -2.77 -0.38 -6.73
N ARG A 185 -3.67 0.54 -6.36
CA ARG A 185 -3.81 1.85 -7.01
C ARG A 185 -3.47 2.93 -6.01
N TYR A 186 -2.65 3.89 -6.39
CA TYR A 186 -2.35 5.06 -5.57
C TYR A 186 -3.19 6.23 -6.05
N GLU A 187 -3.87 6.89 -5.11
CA GLU A 187 -4.38 8.24 -5.31
C GLU A 187 -3.27 9.22 -4.95
N VAL A 188 -2.89 10.04 -5.91
CA VAL A 188 -1.86 11.06 -5.79
C VAL A 188 -2.47 12.44 -6.04
N GLU A 189 -1.93 13.45 -5.37
CA GLU A 189 -2.32 14.85 -5.52
C GLU A 189 -1.14 15.63 -6.09
N ASP A 190 -1.39 16.51 -7.06
CA ASP A 190 -0.35 17.40 -7.60
C ASP A 190 0.27 18.25 -6.48
N ALA A 191 1.58 18.50 -6.55
CA ALA A 191 2.30 19.26 -5.54
C ALA A 191 1.95 20.77 -5.54
N VAL A 192 1.36 21.30 -6.62
CA VAL A 192 0.90 22.70 -6.70
C VAL A 192 -0.58 22.84 -6.33
N ASP A 193 -0.88 23.83 -5.49
CA ASP A 193 -2.23 24.37 -5.32
C ASP A 193 -2.62 25.11 -6.62
N ASP A 194 -3.71 24.70 -7.30
CA ASP A 194 -4.26 25.54 -8.37
C ASP A 194 -4.56 26.93 -7.76
N ASP A 195 -3.88 27.98 -8.25
CA ASP A 195 -3.84 29.37 -7.73
C ASP A 195 -5.24 30.03 -7.67
N ASP A 196 -6.27 29.36 -8.20
CA ASP A 196 -7.66 29.79 -8.29
C ASP A 196 -8.58 29.26 -7.17
N GLY A 197 -8.04 28.68 -6.10
CA GLY A 197 -8.87 28.13 -5.00
C GLY A 197 -9.71 26.92 -5.41
N GLN A 198 -9.37 26.27 -6.54
CA GLN A 198 -9.95 25.01 -6.96
C GLN A 198 -9.38 23.84 -6.15
N PRO A 199 -10.17 22.78 -5.91
CA PRO A 199 -9.66 21.60 -5.22
C PRO A 199 -8.51 20.99 -6.01
N LYS A 200 -7.39 20.72 -5.33
CA LYS A 200 -6.19 20.10 -5.91
C LYS A 200 -6.54 18.90 -6.79
N LYS A 201 -5.99 18.87 -8.01
CA LYS A 201 -6.21 17.77 -8.95
C LYS A 201 -5.67 16.47 -8.37
N ARG A 202 -6.56 15.48 -8.25
CA ARG A 202 -6.22 14.12 -7.79
C ARG A 202 -6.24 13.16 -8.96
N TYR A 203 -5.23 12.30 -8.99
CA TYR A 203 -5.06 11.29 -10.03
C TYR A 203 -4.97 9.91 -9.38
N ILE A 204 -5.48 8.89 -10.07
CA ILE A 204 -5.41 7.50 -9.63
C ILE A 204 -4.56 6.73 -10.62
N PHE A 205 -3.45 6.16 -10.14
CA PHE A 205 -2.51 5.40 -10.96
C PHE A 205 -2.31 3.99 -10.41
N PRO A 206 -2.10 2.98 -11.27
CA PRO A 206 -1.62 1.67 -10.81
C PRO A 206 -0.19 1.82 -10.27
N THR A 207 0.23 0.94 -9.34
CA THR A 207 1.60 0.94 -8.77
C THR A 207 2.71 1.04 -9.80
N LYS A 208 2.55 0.41 -10.98
CA LYS A 208 3.55 0.44 -12.06
C LYS A 208 3.77 1.84 -12.68
N MET A 209 2.91 2.81 -12.37
CA MET A 209 2.95 4.17 -12.91
C MET A 209 3.31 5.22 -11.83
N VAL A 210 3.64 4.79 -10.62
CA VAL A 210 3.99 5.66 -9.49
C VAL A 210 5.41 5.35 -9.03
N PHE A 211 6.28 6.36 -9.05
CA PHE A 211 7.71 6.19 -8.76
C PHE A 211 8.09 7.06 -7.56
N PRO A 212 8.50 6.47 -6.44
CA PRO A 212 8.96 7.26 -5.30
C PRO A 212 10.24 8.03 -5.66
N LEU A 213 10.33 9.28 -5.21
CA LEU A 213 11.57 10.01 -5.27
C LEU A 213 12.54 9.44 -4.22
N PRO A 214 13.85 9.38 -4.53
CA PRO A 214 14.85 8.99 -3.55
C PRO A 214 14.86 10.02 -2.41
N GLN A 215 14.82 9.53 -1.16
CA GLN A 215 14.89 10.40 0.03
C GLN A 215 16.33 10.80 0.37
N GLN A 216 17.29 9.95 -0.03
CA GLN A 216 18.72 10.20 0.09
C GLN A 216 19.44 9.66 -1.13
N VAL A 217 20.22 10.51 -1.80
CA VAL A 217 21.18 10.09 -2.82
C VAL A 217 22.55 9.92 -2.18
N THR A 218 23.20 8.79 -2.43
CA THR A 218 24.55 8.49 -1.95
C THR A 218 25.46 8.25 -3.15
N GLU A 219 26.77 8.36 -2.98
CA GLU A 219 27.75 8.20 -4.08
C GLU A 219 27.59 6.89 -4.87
N SER A 220 27.06 5.83 -4.24
CA SER A 220 26.78 4.55 -4.90
C SER A 220 25.48 4.51 -5.71
N THR A 221 24.54 5.42 -5.45
CA THR A 221 23.26 5.55 -6.16
C THR A 221 23.22 6.72 -7.13
N GLU A 222 24.26 7.56 -7.13
CA GLU A 222 24.39 8.71 -8.02
C GLU A 222 24.42 8.34 -9.51
N LEU A 223 23.79 9.18 -10.33
CA LEU A 223 23.83 9.06 -11.78
C LEU A 223 25.15 9.58 -12.33
N GLN A 224 25.79 8.80 -13.19
CA GLN A 224 27.06 9.17 -13.78
C GLN A 224 26.90 10.24 -14.87
N PRO A 225 27.91 11.08 -15.12
CA PRO A 225 27.94 11.99 -16.27
C PRO A 225 27.57 11.28 -17.58
N GLY A 226 26.77 11.95 -18.41
CA GLY A 226 26.22 11.43 -19.67
C GLY A 226 24.97 10.56 -19.51
N SER A 227 24.51 10.26 -18.30
CA SER A 227 23.30 9.47 -18.08
C SER A 227 22.03 10.24 -18.45
N GLU A 228 21.10 9.57 -19.13
CA GLU A 228 19.73 10.07 -19.37
C GLU A 228 18.90 9.98 -18.08
N ALA A 229 18.28 11.09 -17.70
CA ALA A 229 17.53 11.24 -16.47
C ALA A 229 16.27 12.10 -16.67
N LEU A 230 15.38 12.06 -15.69
CA LEU A 230 14.28 13.02 -15.52
C LEU A 230 14.66 13.95 -14.38
N ALA A 231 14.61 15.27 -14.61
CA ALA A 231 14.88 16.27 -13.59
C ALA A 231 13.73 17.27 -13.50
N LEU A 232 13.44 17.75 -12.29
CA LEU A 232 12.46 18.80 -12.05
C LEU A 232 12.97 20.09 -12.68
N TYR A 233 12.17 20.72 -13.55
CA TYR A 233 12.56 22.00 -14.12
C TYR A 233 12.37 23.12 -13.08
N PRO A 234 13.33 24.06 -12.95
CA PRO A 234 13.26 25.12 -11.95
C PRO A 234 11.94 25.89 -11.98
N ASN A 235 11.36 26.15 -10.81
CA ASN A 235 10.09 26.87 -10.63
C ASN A 235 8.86 26.17 -11.27
N THR A 236 8.93 24.85 -11.48
CA THR A 236 7.80 24.05 -11.98
C THR A 236 7.61 22.78 -11.15
N THR A 237 6.51 22.07 -11.38
CA THR A 237 6.29 20.71 -10.85
C THR A 237 6.41 19.63 -11.92
N CYS A 238 6.98 19.97 -13.08
CA CYS A 238 7.16 19.05 -14.18
C CYS A 238 8.59 18.51 -14.25
N PHE A 239 8.74 17.22 -14.53
CA PHE A 239 10.01 16.61 -14.85
C PHE A 239 10.20 16.47 -16.35
N TYR A 240 11.39 16.85 -16.81
CA TYR A 240 11.78 16.83 -18.20
C TYR A 240 13.00 15.96 -18.41
N ASN A 241 13.14 15.47 -19.64
CA ASN A 241 14.30 14.69 -20.04
C ASN A 241 15.56 15.58 -20.01
N CYS A 242 16.61 15.05 -19.38
CA CYS A 242 17.89 15.73 -19.26
C CYS A 242 19.05 14.74 -19.31
N HIS A 243 20.25 15.27 -19.53
CA HIS A 243 21.50 14.56 -19.40
C HIS A 243 22.26 15.07 -18.18
N VAL A 244 22.78 14.15 -17.38
CA VAL A 244 23.62 14.49 -16.23
C VAL A 244 24.98 14.98 -16.74
N VAL A 245 25.39 16.19 -16.34
CA VAL A 245 26.71 16.74 -16.61
C VAL A 245 27.65 16.44 -15.46
N LEU A 246 27.23 16.75 -14.23
CA LEU A 246 28.00 16.48 -13.01
C LEU A 246 27.10 15.90 -11.91
N PRO A 247 27.52 14.82 -11.23
CA PRO A 247 26.85 14.31 -10.05
C PRO A 247 27.12 15.18 -8.80
N PRO A 248 26.29 15.07 -7.75
CA PRO A 248 26.42 15.84 -6.50
C PRO A 248 27.79 15.69 -5.84
N SER A 249 28.33 14.47 -5.74
CA SER A 249 29.67 14.21 -5.20
C SER A 249 30.80 14.99 -5.87
N LYS A 250 30.66 15.26 -7.18
CA LYS A 250 31.65 15.97 -8.00
C LYS A 250 31.29 17.43 -8.26
N ASN A 251 30.18 17.94 -7.72
CA ASN A 251 29.76 19.31 -7.91
C ASN A 251 30.56 20.25 -6.98
N PRO A 252 31.39 21.16 -7.52
CA PRO A 252 32.21 22.05 -6.69
C PRO A 252 31.41 23.18 -6.02
N PHE A 253 30.24 23.54 -6.56
CA PHE A 253 29.43 24.66 -6.09
C PHE A 253 28.44 24.27 -4.99
N ARG A 254 27.94 23.03 -5.01
CA ARG A 254 27.02 22.46 -4.04
C ARG A 254 27.39 21.00 -3.75
N LYS A 255 28.53 20.82 -3.07
CA LYS A 255 29.11 19.51 -2.78
C LYS A 255 28.11 18.59 -2.11
N GLY A 256 27.76 17.51 -2.81
CA GLY A 256 26.92 16.43 -2.29
C GLY A 256 25.42 16.72 -2.21
N THR A 257 24.91 17.81 -2.80
CA THR A 257 23.47 18.14 -2.69
C THR A 257 22.75 18.40 -4.02
N ALA A 258 23.47 18.65 -5.13
CA ALA A 258 22.82 18.96 -6.41
C ALA A 258 23.57 18.41 -7.63
N TYR A 259 22.82 17.90 -8.60
CA TYR A 259 23.30 17.60 -9.94
C TYR A 259 23.43 18.86 -10.79
N ILE A 260 24.36 18.85 -11.73
CA ILE A 260 24.32 19.73 -12.90
C ILE A 260 23.78 18.92 -14.06
N VAL A 261 22.71 19.39 -14.69
CA VAL A 261 22.01 18.72 -15.79
C VAL A 261 21.84 19.64 -17.00
N LYS A 262 21.71 19.06 -18.18
CA LYS A 262 21.30 19.74 -19.42
C LYS A 262 19.96 19.20 -19.87
N PHE A 263 18.95 20.05 -19.91
CA PHE A 263 17.64 19.68 -20.42
C PHE A 263 17.67 19.58 -21.95
N GLN A 264 16.93 18.62 -22.49
CA GLN A 264 16.92 18.37 -23.93
C GLN A 264 16.34 19.55 -24.74
N ASP A 265 15.43 20.32 -24.14
CA ASP A 265 14.69 21.39 -24.82
C ASP A 265 15.24 22.81 -24.53
N ASP A 266 16.22 22.96 -23.63
CA ASP A 266 16.74 24.26 -23.15
C ASP A 266 18.10 24.65 -23.80
N GLY A 267 18.37 24.14 -25.01
CA GLY A 267 19.53 24.54 -25.82
C GLY A 267 20.90 24.33 -25.17
N ASP A 268 21.12 23.17 -24.53
CA ASP A 268 22.36 22.77 -23.84
C ASP A 268 22.75 23.62 -22.61
N LEU A 269 21.82 24.42 -22.07
CA LEU A 269 22.07 25.20 -20.87
C LEU A 269 22.21 24.31 -19.63
N GLU A 270 23.27 24.54 -18.85
CA GLU A 270 23.53 23.82 -17.60
C GLU A 270 22.67 24.38 -16.46
N ARG A 271 21.96 23.50 -15.77
CA ARG A 271 21.09 23.82 -14.64
C ARG A 271 21.48 23.02 -13.41
N SER A 272 21.45 23.65 -12.26
CA SER A 272 21.62 22.98 -10.96
C SER A 272 20.26 22.49 -10.47
N VAL A 273 20.15 21.19 -10.17
CA VAL A 273 18.92 20.55 -9.66
C VAL A 273 19.27 19.70 -8.44
N ASP A 274 18.47 19.77 -7.39
CA ASP A 274 18.72 19.00 -6.16
C ASP A 274 18.76 17.49 -6.42
N ASP A 275 19.57 16.79 -5.66
CA ASP A 275 19.82 15.35 -5.79
C ASP A 275 18.52 14.51 -5.75
N ASN A 276 17.62 14.85 -4.84
CA ASN A 276 16.33 14.19 -4.66
C ASN A 276 15.33 14.52 -5.77
N MET A 277 15.63 15.45 -6.67
CA MET A 277 14.77 15.88 -7.79
C MET A 277 15.27 15.40 -9.15
N VAL A 278 16.23 14.46 -9.17
CA VAL A 278 16.75 13.83 -10.38
C VAL A 278 16.57 12.32 -10.30
N LEU A 279 15.88 11.73 -11.28
CA LEU A 279 15.58 10.30 -11.30
C LEU A 279 16.05 9.63 -12.58
N ARG A 280 16.40 8.36 -12.46
CA ARG A 280 16.64 7.49 -13.61
C ARG A 280 15.33 7.24 -14.36
N VAL A 281 15.35 7.36 -15.68
CA VAL A 281 14.21 7.04 -16.54
C VAL A 281 13.82 5.55 -16.39
N PRO A 282 12.60 5.21 -15.94
CA PRO A 282 12.22 3.81 -15.76
C PRO A 282 12.10 3.03 -17.08
N ARG A 283 12.65 1.81 -17.10
CA ARG A 283 12.83 0.99 -18.32
C ARG A 283 11.53 0.52 -18.96
N ILE A 284 10.46 0.39 -18.17
CA ILE A 284 9.12 -0.02 -18.64
C ILE A 284 8.58 0.90 -19.75
N TRP A 285 9.10 2.12 -19.90
CA TRP A 285 8.66 3.07 -20.92
C TRP A 285 9.60 3.21 -22.12
N LYS A 286 10.80 2.62 -22.05
CA LYS A 286 11.66 2.49 -23.26
C LYS A 286 11.07 1.49 -24.26
N LEU A 287 10.28 0.52 -23.78
CA LEU A 287 9.61 -0.50 -24.61
C LEU A 287 8.33 0.01 -25.32
N THR A 288 7.69 1.06 -24.83
CA THR A 288 6.47 1.62 -25.47
C THR A 288 6.79 2.43 -26.72
N ARG A 289 8.06 2.79 -26.95
CA ARG A 289 8.50 3.51 -28.16
C ARG A 289 8.63 2.63 -29.42
N HIS A 290 8.44 1.31 -29.33
CA HIS A 290 8.63 0.37 -30.46
C HIS A 290 7.34 -0.31 -30.96
N VAL A 291 6.16 0.17 -30.56
CA VAL A 291 4.89 -0.32 -31.13
C VAL A 291 4.16 0.85 -31.75
N ASN A 292 4.67 1.31 -32.88
CA ASN A 292 3.94 1.99 -33.95
C ASN A 292 4.92 2.17 -35.13
N VAL A 293 5.09 1.09 -35.89
CA VAL A 293 5.41 1.14 -37.32
C VAL A 293 4.43 0.18 -37.99
#